data_AF-A0A5C9EF93-F1
#
_entry.id   AF-A0A5C9EF93-F1
#
_cell.length_a   1.000
_cell.length_b   1.000
_cell.length_c   1.000
_cell.angle_alpha   90.00
_cell.angle_beta   90.00
_cell.angle_gamma   90.00
#
_symmetry.space_group_name_H-M   'P 1'
#
loop_
_entity.id
_entity.type
_entity.pdbx_description
1 polymer ?
#
loop_
_entity_poly.entity_id
_entity_poly.type
_entity_poly.pdbx_seq_one_letter_code
_entity_poly.pdbx_strand_id
1 'polypeptide(L)'
;MTQSINEYLEKKWNLDLCYKSAERAIDSDKFEQARLIAKNGLVDAMQIEDTNQIEKFKSLITRLENIKSKKQDHSGTDLKEINGIGPQLKKKLEENDINSVEDILEISPQKLSQIKGIGSKTAQNIYLEAKDYLLKREHTKNVLKVTKYNLKSLQTSNLNKGLNTRDSMEIEHRKVNGNNRGNNNNVKRRRNFEDIKKRDLKTIKEKKSKNYERKPLNSMKDYLNSFLYIEKQYENSNSKKDKPQRSTEKRISKATEKILKKHQYHQIYPGRERLLAYQDIDLFLIRKIETSEESNCILINPIIFLDINCPIFVSEERIKTQINEIRRKDIENQINEFDQCIKTKLEEDLSSKGELFQWIKTKMFPDLCIRRTLMKKPLFYFSDKKSINVHVEPILLISREVRSTDKVIPFTFLKKFGLYLLEEEDLINLVTYLDEKYRAYDHIRETDTSLNKYIRLSNNLSRNLRIISIPFLLWGLILLIFKVFFIFDVIGLYSLIYPSLILSYILFSYCFYQYKRGIKEIKDYFLASLYELPLTIKRSSFYLISERLKQPFLEQFIYEFEDRIEQKVKEEIEVLTAKNLTKKSCNYHTQNKHKRSRKEISKAENDDFKEPTESEIDYVKKYSKFLED
;
A
#
# COMPACT_ATOMS: atom_id res chain seq x y z
N MET A 1 -25.59 -32.17 -15.74
CA MET A 1 -24.94 -31.93 -17.06
C MET A 1 -24.56 -30.47 -17.29
N THR A 2 -25.36 -29.46 -16.93
CA THR A 2 -24.97 -28.04 -17.15
C THR A 2 -23.82 -27.56 -16.26
N GLN A 3 -23.70 -28.07 -15.02
CA GLN A 3 -22.57 -27.74 -14.13
C GLN A 3 -21.21 -28.21 -14.67
N SER A 4 -21.14 -29.39 -15.30
CA SER A 4 -19.87 -29.92 -15.84
C SER A 4 -19.39 -29.17 -17.09
N ILE A 5 -20.31 -28.62 -17.88
CA ILE A 5 -19.97 -27.82 -19.08
C ILE A 5 -19.36 -26.47 -18.66
N ASN A 6 -19.95 -25.79 -17.67
CA ASN A 6 -19.42 -24.52 -17.19
C ASN A 6 -18.02 -24.67 -16.57
N GLU A 7 -17.81 -25.73 -15.77
CA GLU A 7 -16.50 -26.01 -15.18
C GLU A 7 -15.45 -26.33 -16.25
N TYR A 8 -15.81 -27.09 -17.30
CA TYR A 8 -14.94 -27.35 -18.44
C TYR A 8 -14.58 -26.05 -19.20
N LEU A 9 -15.56 -25.18 -19.46
CA LEU A 9 -15.33 -23.91 -20.15
C LEU A 9 -14.44 -22.96 -19.34
N GLU A 10 -14.61 -22.92 -18.02
CA GLU A 10 -13.77 -22.12 -17.13
C GLU A 10 -12.33 -22.61 -17.11
N LYS A 11 -12.12 -23.93 -16.99
CA LYS A 11 -10.77 -24.54 -17.08
C LYS A 11 -10.11 -24.27 -18.44
N LYS A 12 -10.86 -24.38 -19.53
CA LYS A 12 -10.37 -24.09 -20.88
C LYS A 12 -9.96 -22.61 -21.05
N TRP A 13 -10.75 -21.69 -20.51
CA TRP A 13 -10.42 -20.26 -20.53
C TRP A 13 -9.16 -19.94 -19.72
N ASN A 14 -8.99 -20.57 -18.56
CA ASN A 14 -7.79 -20.44 -17.74
C ASN A 14 -6.53 -20.93 -18.47
N LEU A 15 -6.62 -22.05 -19.21
CA LEU A 15 -5.51 -22.55 -20.03
C LEU A 15 -5.11 -21.57 -21.13
N ASP A 16 -6.06 -20.97 -21.83
CA ASP A 16 -5.78 -19.94 -22.83
C ASP A 16 -5.10 -18.71 -22.21
N LEU A 17 -5.49 -18.34 -20.99
CA LEU A 17 -4.87 -17.24 -20.24
C LEU A 17 -3.42 -17.59 -19.84
N CYS A 18 -3.19 -18.80 -19.34
CA CYS A 18 -1.85 -19.31 -19.00
C CYS A 18 -0.93 -19.33 -20.22
N TYR A 19 -1.43 -19.80 -21.37
CA TYR A 19 -0.66 -19.83 -22.61
C TYR A 19 -0.24 -18.42 -23.06
N LYS A 20 -1.18 -17.46 -23.10
CA LYS A 20 -0.88 -16.06 -23.42
C LYS A 20 0.07 -15.40 -22.43
N SER A 21 -0.02 -15.75 -21.16
CA SER A 21 0.89 -15.25 -20.12
C SER A 21 2.31 -15.76 -20.33
N ALA A 22 2.46 -17.04 -20.72
CA ALA A 22 3.76 -17.61 -21.07
C ALA A 22 4.36 -16.92 -22.31
N GLU A 23 3.56 -16.65 -23.35
CA GLU A 23 4.02 -15.90 -24.53
C GLU A 23 4.49 -14.48 -24.18
N ARG A 24 3.73 -13.72 -23.39
CA ARG A 24 4.16 -12.38 -22.93
C ARG A 24 5.46 -12.43 -22.13
N ALA A 25 5.66 -13.48 -21.32
CA ALA A 25 6.89 -13.67 -20.58
C ALA A 25 8.07 -13.99 -21.51
N ILE A 26 7.85 -14.67 -22.64
CA ILE A 26 8.86 -14.85 -23.71
C ILE A 26 9.20 -13.50 -24.33
N ASP A 27 8.19 -12.72 -24.72
CA ASP A 27 8.38 -11.41 -25.37
C ASP A 27 9.08 -10.39 -24.45
N SER A 28 9.00 -10.59 -23.13
CA SER A 28 9.67 -9.76 -22.11
C SER A 28 11.04 -10.29 -21.67
N ASP A 29 11.63 -11.25 -22.40
CA ASP A 29 12.89 -11.93 -22.06
C ASP A 29 12.92 -12.66 -20.70
N LYS A 30 11.75 -12.96 -20.09
CA LYS A 30 11.61 -13.66 -18.80
C LYS A 30 11.47 -15.17 -19.00
N PHE A 31 12.46 -15.80 -19.62
CA PHE A 31 12.40 -17.19 -20.09
C PHE A 31 12.12 -18.25 -19.01
N GLU A 32 12.70 -18.12 -17.81
CA GLU A 32 12.45 -19.10 -16.73
C GLU A 32 11.02 -18.98 -16.18
N GLN A 33 10.46 -17.76 -16.13
CA GLN A 33 9.07 -17.54 -15.77
C GLN A 33 8.12 -18.12 -16.83
N ALA A 34 8.40 -17.85 -18.11
CA ALA A 34 7.63 -18.42 -19.22
C ALA A 34 7.63 -19.96 -19.18
N ARG A 35 8.79 -20.58 -18.89
CA ARG A 35 8.94 -22.03 -18.76
C ARG A 35 8.13 -22.59 -17.61
N LEU A 36 8.10 -21.92 -16.47
CA LEU A 36 7.31 -22.34 -15.32
C LEU A 36 5.80 -22.29 -15.63
N ILE A 37 5.32 -21.18 -16.19
CA ILE A 37 3.91 -21.01 -16.58
C ILE A 37 3.51 -22.08 -17.60
N ALA A 38 4.34 -22.32 -18.61
CA ALA A 38 4.07 -23.32 -19.65
C ALA A 38 4.01 -24.75 -19.10
N LYS A 39 4.87 -25.10 -18.14
CA LYS A 39 4.85 -26.43 -17.49
C LYS A 39 3.60 -26.62 -16.64
N ASN A 40 3.18 -25.59 -15.91
CA ASN A 40 1.95 -25.66 -15.11
C ASN A 40 0.73 -25.79 -16.04
N GLY A 41 0.66 -24.97 -17.09
CA GLY A 41 -0.40 -25.06 -18.10
C GLY A 41 -0.46 -26.42 -18.80
N LEU A 42 0.68 -27.07 -19.05
CA LEU A 42 0.72 -28.44 -19.59
C LEU A 42 0.08 -29.46 -18.63
N VAL A 43 0.38 -29.37 -17.33
CA VAL A 43 -0.19 -30.26 -16.30
C VAL A 43 -1.70 -30.06 -16.23
N ASP A 44 -2.16 -28.81 -16.22
CA ASP A 44 -3.58 -28.47 -16.17
C ASP A 44 -4.31 -28.94 -17.44
N ALA A 45 -3.69 -28.83 -18.62
CA ALA A 45 -4.24 -29.32 -19.88
C ALA A 45 -4.36 -30.85 -19.91
N MET A 46 -3.40 -31.57 -19.32
CA MET A 46 -3.46 -33.02 -19.15
C MET A 46 -4.60 -33.46 -18.23
N GLN A 47 -4.89 -32.70 -17.17
CA GLN A 47 -5.99 -33.02 -16.24
C GLN A 47 -7.38 -32.93 -16.88
N ILE A 48 -7.55 -32.07 -17.89
CA ILE A 48 -8.82 -31.94 -18.62
C ILE A 48 -8.85 -32.71 -19.95
N GLU A 49 -7.79 -33.46 -20.25
CA GLU A 49 -7.64 -34.25 -21.48
C GLU A 49 -7.80 -33.42 -22.78
N ASP A 50 -7.48 -32.12 -22.77
CA ASP A 50 -7.55 -31.26 -23.96
C ASP A 50 -6.27 -31.40 -24.81
N THR A 51 -6.32 -32.31 -25.78
CA THR A 51 -5.19 -32.66 -26.66
C THR A 51 -4.59 -31.44 -27.38
N ASN A 52 -5.42 -30.50 -27.82
CA ASN A 52 -4.96 -29.30 -28.52
C ASN A 52 -4.12 -28.39 -27.61
N GLN A 53 -4.56 -28.20 -26.35
CA GLN A 53 -3.79 -27.40 -25.38
C GLN A 53 -2.50 -28.11 -24.98
N ILE A 54 -2.53 -29.43 -24.81
CA ILE A 54 -1.34 -30.24 -24.51
C ILE A 54 -0.27 -30.05 -25.59
N GLU A 55 -0.64 -30.09 -26.87
CA GLU A 55 0.29 -29.88 -27.99
C GLU A 55 0.86 -28.46 -28.00
N LYS A 56 0.01 -27.44 -27.80
CA LYS A 56 0.46 -26.04 -27.71
C LYS A 56 1.52 -25.86 -26.62
N PHE A 57 1.26 -26.32 -25.40
CA PHE A 57 2.23 -26.18 -24.31
C PHE A 57 3.51 -27.00 -24.54
N LYS A 58 3.43 -28.21 -25.12
CA LYS A 58 4.62 -28.99 -25.52
C LYS A 58 5.49 -28.23 -26.54
N SER A 59 4.87 -27.64 -27.57
CA SER A 59 5.61 -26.85 -28.56
C SER A 59 6.28 -25.63 -27.94
N LEU A 60 5.61 -24.94 -27.01
CA LEU A 60 6.12 -23.75 -26.35
C LEU A 60 7.30 -24.08 -25.43
N ILE A 61 7.22 -25.19 -24.69
CA ILE A 61 8.33 -25.70 -23.87
C ILE A 61 9.54 -26.06 -24.74
N THR A 62 9.32 -26.73 -25.88
CA THR A 62 10.40 -27.09 -26.82
C THR A 62 11.08 -25.84 -27.39
N ARG A 63 10.29 -24.82 -27.76
CA ARG A 63 10.81 -23.51 -28.20
C ARG A 63 11.68 -22.85 -27.13
N LEU A 64 11.25 -22.87 -25.88
CA LEU A 64 12.00 -22.33 -24.74
C LEU A 64 13.32 -23.08 -24.50
N GLU A 65 13.35 -24.40 -24.68
CA GLU A 65 14.56 -25.20 -24.54
C GLU A 65 15.56 -24.92 -25.66
N ASN A 66 15.10 -24.71 -26.90
CA ASN A 66 15.94 -24.28 -28.01
C ASN A 66 16.52 -22.87 -27.83
N ILE A 67 15.76 -21.95 -27.21
CA ILE A 67 16.28 -20.61 -26.86
C ILE A 67 17.38 -20.74 -25.80
N LYS A 68 17.21 -21.66 -24.83
CA LYS A 68 18.19 -21.90 -23.78
C LYS A 68 19.48 -22.50 -24.31
N SER A 69 19.41 -23.49 -25.20
CA SER A 69 20.60 -24.07 -25.84
C SER A 69 21.35 -23.04 -26.69
N LYS A 70 20.63 -22.25 -27.50
CA LYS A 70 21.25 -21.15 -28.28
C LYS A 70 21.94 -20.09 -27.40
N LYS A 71 21.41 -19.80 -26.21
CA LYS A 71 22.08 -18.92 -25.24
C LYS A 71 23.29 -19.58 -24.56
N GLN A 72 23.31 -20.90 -24.42
CA GLN A 72 24.45 -21.62 -23.86
C GLN A 72 25.58 -21.82 -24.88
N ASP A 73 25.31 -21.94 -26.18
CA ASP A 73 26.36 -22.03 -27.21
C ASP A 73 27.08 -20.69 -27.48
N HIS A 74 26.61 -19.59 -26.87
CA HIS A 74 27.33 -18.32 -26.79
C HIS A 74 27.99 -18.09 -25.42
N SER A 75 28.11 -19.10 -24.56
CA SER A 75 28.81 -19.00 -23.28
C SER A 75 30.32 -19.30 -23.37
N GLY A 76 30.97 -18.91 -24.47
CA GLY A 76 32.33 -18.39 -24.32
C GLY A 76 32.18 -17.10 -23.53
N THR A 77 32.67 -17.08 -22.28
CA THR A 77 32.53 -15.98 -21.32
C THR A 77 33.01 -14.68 -21.95
N ASP A 78 32.08 -13.92 -22.54
CA ASP A 78 32.43 -12.79 -23.40
C ASP A 78 33.07 -11.72 -22.50
N LEU A 79 34.39 -11.55 -22.62
CA LEU A 79 35.19 -10.57 -21.87
C LEU A 79 34.60 -9.14 -21.90
N LYS A 80 33.69 -8.88 -22.85
CA LYS A 80 32.90 -7.66 -22.99
C LYS A 80 32.01 -7.34 -21.77
N GLU A 81 31.66 -8.32 -20.95
CA GLU A 81 30.82 -8.09 -19.77
C GLU A 81 31.58 -7.46 -18.59
N ILE A 82 32.92 -7.42 -18.66
CA ILE A 82 33.76 -6.74 -17.66
C ILE A 82 33.86 -5.25 -18.02
N ASN A 83 33.43 -4.39 -17.09
CA ASN A 83 33.58 -2.95 -17.25
C ASN A 83 35.05 -2.57 -17.44
N GLY A 84 35.35 -1.87 -18.54
CA GLY A 84 36.71 -1.47 -18.90
C GLY A 84 37.38 -2.34 -19.97
N ILE A 85 36.77 -3.46 -20.38
CA ILE A 85 37.25 -4.26 -21.53
C ILE A 85 36.47 -3.86 -22.79
N GLY A 86 36.98 -2.87 -23.51
CA GLY A 86 36.47 -2.51 -24.84
C GLY A 86 36.95 -3.48 -25.95
N PRO A 87 36.41 -3.39 -27.18
CA PRO A 87 36.73 -4.31 -28.29
C PRO A 87 38.22 -4.43 -28.60
N GLN A 88 38.96 -3.30 -28.56
CA GLN A 88 40.40 -3.29 -28.79
C GLN A 88 41.19 -4.00 -27.68
N LEU A 89 40.75 -3.85 -26.44
CA LEU A 89 41.41 -4.47 -25.30
C LEU A 89 41.10 -5.96 -25.23
N LYS A 90 39.86 -6.35 -25.56
CA LYS A 90 39.45 -7.74 -25.77
C LYS A 90 40.36 -8.43 -26.79
N LYS A 91 40.54 -7.83 -27.98
CA LYS A 91 41.40 -8.40 -29.02
C LYS A 91 42.83 -8.63 -28.54
N LYS A 92 43.39 -7.70 -27.76
CA LYS A 92 44.73 -7.84 -27.17
C LYS A 92 44.82 -8.95 -26.13
N LEU A 93 43.77 -9.15 -25.33
CA LEU A 93 43.69 -10.24 -24.36
C LEU A 93 43.62 -11.59 -25.09
N GLU A 94 42.78 -11.70 -26.13
CA GLU A 94 42.68 -12.89 -26.99
C GLU A 94 44.00 -13.19 -27.72
N GLU A 95 44.72 -12.17 -28.21
CA GLU A 95 46.06 -12.30 -28.82
C GLU A 95 47.13 -12.82 -27.83
N ASN A 96 46.86 -12.80 -26.52
CA ASN A 96 47.73 -13.34 -25.47
C ASN A 96 47.12 -14.60 -24.81
N ASP A 97 46.22 -15.31 -25.50
CA ASP A 97 45.53 -16.52 -25.05
C ASP A 97 44.66 -16.34 -23.78
N ILE A 98 44.24 -15.11 -23.49
CA ILE A 98 43.33 -14.78 -22.38
C ILE A 98 41.92 -14.63 -22.97
N ASN A 99 41.15 -15.70 -22.95
CA ASN A 99 39.85 -15.80 -23.62
C ASN A 99 38.66 -15.79 -22.65
N SER A 100 38.91 -15.93 -21.35
CA SER A 100 37.87 -16.00 -20.32
C SER A 100 38.14 -15.09 -19.12
N VAL A 101 37.09 -14.85 -18.32
CA VAL A 101 37.21 -14.10 -17.05
C VAL A 101 38.09 -14.86 -16.06
N GLU A 102 38.02 -16.18 -16.11
CA GLU A 102 38.83 -17.09 -15.32
C GLU A 102 40.32 -16.95 -15.67
N ASP A 103 40.68 -16.86 -16.96
CA ASP A 103 42.06 -16.66 -17.43
C ASP A 103 42.65 -15.34 -16.91
N ILE A 104 41.83 -14.27 -16.84
CA ILE A 104 42.25 -12.96 -16.30
C ILE A 104 42.66 -13.09 -14.82
N LEU A 105 41.98 -13.95 -14.05
CA LEU A 105 42.22 -14.11 -12.62
C LEU A 105 43.39 -15.05 -12.31
N GLU A 106 43.74 -15.95 -13.22
CA GLU A 106 44.96 -16.77 -13.11
C GLU A 106 46.23 -15.94 -13.34
N ILE A 107 46.11 -14.80 -14.01
CA ILE A 107 47.22 -13.91 -14.34
C ILE A 107 47.27 -12.74 -13.35
N SER A 108 48.42 -12.50 -12.73
CA SER A 108 48.57 -11.37 -11.81
C SER A 108 48.44 -10.03 -12.54
N PRO A 109 47.97 -8.96 -11.85
CA PRO A 109 47.89 -7.62 -12.45
C PRO A 109 49.22 -7.10 -13.02
N GLN A 110 50.35 -7.54 -12.45
CA GLN A 110 51.68 -7.19 -12.93
C GLN A 110 51.97 -7.81 -14.31
N LYS A 111 51.63 -9.09 -14.50
CA LYS A 111 51.76 -9.77 -15.80
C LYS A 111 50.78 -9.20 -16.83
N LEU A 112 49.54 -8.91 -16.44
CA LEU A 112 48.57 -8.23 -17.31
C LEU A 112 49.10 -6.87 -17.79
N SER A 113 49.83 -6.13 -16.94
CA SER A 113 50.42 -4.85 -17.32
C SER A 113 51.62 -4.95 -18.27
N GLN A 114 52.17 -6.15 -18.49
CA GLN A 114 53.24 -6.39 -19.48
C GLN A 114 52.68 -6.51 -20.90
N ILE A 115 51.37 -6.70 -21.06
CA ILE A 115 50.71 -6.76 -22.37
C ILE A 115 50.70 -5.36 -22.99
N LYS A 116 51.20 -5.25 -24.24
CA LYS A 116 51.41 -3.96 -24.91
C LYS A 116 50.12 -3.14 -25.00
N GLY A 117 50.10 -2.03 -24.27
CA GLY A 117 48.98 -1.09 -24.22
C GLY A 117 47.93 -1.40 -23.15
N ILE A 118 48.26 -2.22 -22.15
CA ILE A 118 47.54 -2.31 -20.88
C ILE A 118 48.44 -1.68 -19.79
N GLY A 119 48.07 -0.50 -19.29
CA GLY A 119 48.81 0.14 -18.20
C GLY A 119 48.60 -0.58 -16.86
N SER A 120 49.51 -0.38 -15.90
CA SER A 120 49.43 -0.99 -14.56
C SER A 120 48.09 -0.71 -13.84
N LYS A 121 47.60 0.53 -13.93
CA LYS A 121 46.29 0.92 -13.38
C LYS A 121 45.13 0.22 -14.08
N THR A 122 45.19 0.10 -15.40
CA THR A 122 44.17 -0.59 -16.19
C THR A 122 44.14 -2.08 -15.88
N ALA A 123 45.32 -2.72 -15.76
CA ALA A 123 45.44 -4.12 -15.39
C ALA A 123 44.85 -4.41 -14.00
N GLN A 124 45.11 -3.55 -13.01
CA GLN A 124 44.49 -3.66 -11.69
C GLN A 124 42.97 -3.53 -11.75
N ASN A 125 42.45 -2.55 -12.49
CA ASN A 125 41.01 -2.36 -12.63
C ASN A 125 40.34 -3.57 -13.30
N ILE A 126 40.92 -4.09 -14.39
CA ILE A 126 40.40 -5.27 -15.08
C ILE A 126 40.35 -6.49 -14.14
N TYR A 127 41.41 -6.70 -13.35
CA TYR A 127 41.48 -7.81 -12.41
C TYR A 127 40.42 -7.70 -11.29
N LEU A 128 40.22 -6.49 -10.75
CA LEU A 128 39.19 -6.24 -9.73
C LEU A 128 37.78 -6.43 -10.30
N GLU A 129 37.50 -5.90 -11.49
CA GLU A 129 36.21 -6.03 -12.15
C GLU A 129 35.92 -7.49 -12.55
N ALA A 130 36.94 -8.24 -13.01
CA ALA A 130 36.84 -9.67 -13.26
C ALA A 130 36.46 -10.46 -12.00
N LYS A 131 37.08 -10.11 -10.86
CA LYS A 131 36.79 -10.72 -9.55
C LYS A 131 35.36 -10.42 -9.10
N ASP A 132 34.93 -9.17 -9.20
CA ASP A 132 33.57 -8.74 -8.85
C ASP A 132 32.52 -9.38 -9.75
N TYR A 133 32.82 -9.52 -11.04
CA TYR A 133 31.96 -10.20 -11.99
C TYR A 133 31.77 -11.68 -11.63
N LEU A 134 32.83 -12.41 -11.28
CA LEU A 134 32.70 -13.81 -10.82
C LEU A 134 31.88 -13.92 -9.53
N LEU A 135 32.11 -13.03 -8.56
CA LEU A 135 31.32 -13.02 -7.31
C LEU A 135 29.83 -12.80 -7.60
N LYS A 136 29.47 -11.87 -8.49
CA LYS A 136 28.09 -11.67 -8.94
C LYS A 136 27.53 -12.90 -9.64
N ARG A 137 28.31 -13.54 -10.53
CA ARG A 137 27.91 -14.75 -11.26
C ARG A 137 27.64 -15.93 -10.32
N GLU A 138 28.48 -16.14 -9.31
CA GLU A 138 28.29 -17.17 -8.29
C GLU A 138 27.07 -16.89 -7.41
N HIS A 139 26.86 -15.63 -7.03
CA HIS A 139 25.67 -15.23 -6.29
C HIS A 139 24.39 -15.58 -7.07
N THR A 140 24.35 -15.25 -8.36
CA THR A 140 23.22 -15.56 -9.24
C THR A 140 23.03 -17.08 -9.41
N LYS A 141 24.11 -17.86 -9.60
CA LYS A 141 24.03 -19.34 -9.66
C LYS A 141 23.48 -19.94 -8.36
N ASN A 142 23.85 -19.39 -7.20
CA ASN A 142 23.38 -19.86 -5.91
C ASN A 142 21.90 -19.51 -5.67
N VAL A 143 21.46 -18.30 -6.04
CA VAL A 143 20.05 -17.91 -6.01
C VAL A 143 19.20 -18.82 -6.91
N LEU A 144 19.71 -19.17 -8.09
CA LEU A 144 19.05 -20.11 -9.02
C LEU A 144 18.99 -21.55 -8.50
N LYS A 145 20.02 -22.03 -7.79
CA LYS A 145 19.99 -23.35 -7.13
C LYS A 145 18.95 -23.39 -6.01
N VAL A 146 18.87 -22.36 -5.17
CA VAL A 146 17.92 -22.27 -4.06
C VAL A 146 16.47 -22.25 -4.56
N THR A 147 16.19 -21.48 -5.61
CA THR A 147 14.87 -21.47 -6.26
C THR A 147 14.51 -22.84 -6.85
N LYS A 148 15.45 -23.53 -7.50
CA LYS A 148 15.22 -24.90 -8.03
C LYS A 148 14.93 -25.95 -6.96
N TYR A 149 15.61 -25.88 -5.80
CA TYR A 149 15.35 -26.80 -4.67
C TYR A 149 13.98 -26.56 -4.02
N ASN A 150 13.58 -25.30 -3.84
CA ASN A 150 12.27 -24.96 -3.28
C ASN A 150 11.12 -25.36 -4.21
N LEU A 151 11.33 -25.30 -5.53
CA LEU A 151 10.36 -25.79 -6.51
C LEU A 151 10.17 -27.32 -6.47
N LYS A 152 11.24 -28.09 -6.19
CA LYS A 152 11.17 -29.56 -6.13
C LYS A 152 10.44 -30.06 -4.88
N SER A 153 10.58 -29.37 -3.75
CA SER A 153 9.87 -29.72 -2.50
C SER A 153 8.37 -29.38 -2.55
N LEU A 154 7.97 -28.38 -3.35
CA LEU A 154 6.58 -28.02 -3.62
C LEU A 154 5.86 -29.04 -4.53
N GLN A 155 6.57 -29.71 -5.44
CA GLN A 155 5.97 -30.76 -6.29
C GLN A 155 5.71 -32.06 -5.51
N THR A 156 6.58 -32.43 -4.57
CA THR A 156 6.41 -33.65 -3.76
C THR A 156 5.30 -33.56 -2.72
N SER A 157 4.93 -32.36 -2.27
CA SER A 157 3.86 -32.17 -1.27
C SER A 157 2.45 -32.18 -1.88
N ASN A 158 2.32 -31.89 -3.16
CA ASN A 158 1.03 -31.91 -3.88
C ASN A 158 0.64 -33.30 -4.40
N LEU A 159 1.60 -34.16 -4.76
CA LEU A 159 1.32 -35.54 -5.19
C LEU A 159 0.80 -36.44 -4.06
N ASN A 160 1.21 -36.22 -2.81
CA ASN A 160 0.79 -37.05 -1.67
C ASN A 160 -0.58 -36.68 -1.08
N LYS A 161 -1.19 -35.57 -1.48
CA LYS A 161 -2.52 -35.15 -1.00
C LYS A 161 -3.69 -35.62 -1.88
N GLY A 162 -3.42 -36.17 -3.07
CA GLY A 162 -4.45 -36.66 -3.98
C GLY A 162 -4.91 -38.11 -3.74
N LEU A 163 -4.27 -38.86 -2.82
CA LEU A 163 -4.55 -40.28 -2.60
C LEU A 163 -5.46 -40.60 -1.39
N ASN A 164 -5.78 -39.62 -0.54
CA ASN A 164 -6.49 -39.88 0.74
C ASN A 164 -7.93 -39.36 0.83
N THR A 165 -8.57 -38.96 -0.28
CA THR A 165 -9.93 -38.37 -0.27
C THR A 165 -11.03 -39.27 -0.86
N ARG A 166 -10.78 -40.57 -1.06
CA ARG A 166 -11.79 -41.50 -1.63
C ARG A 166 -12.68 -42.25 -0.62
N ASP A 167 -12.43 -42.16 0.68
CA ASP A 167 -13.10 -43.02 1.69
C ASP A 167 -14.17 -42.31 2.56
N SER A 168 -14.61 -41.10 2.23
CA SER A 168 -15.51 -40.32 3.12
C SER A 168 -16.79 -39.80 2.46
N MET A 169 -17.33 -40.50 1.46
CA MET A 169 -18.68 -40.26 0.91
C MET A 169 -19.51 -41.54 0.95
N GLU A 170 -19.79 -42.04 2.14
CA GLU A 170 -20.92 -42.93 2.39
C GLU A 170 -21.42 -42.63 3.81
N ILE A 171 -22.72 -42.64 4.02
CA ILE A 171 -23.45 -42.29 5.27
C ILE A 171 -23.84 -40.80 5.38
N GLU A 172 -24.87 -40.39 4.62
CA GLU A 172 -25.87 -39.44 5.16
C GLU A 172 -27.19 -39.49 4.37
N HIS A 173 -27.99 -40.53 4.61
CA HIS A 173 -29.43 -40.49 4.34
C HIS A 173 -30.16 -41.37 5.34
N ARG A 174 -30.73 -40.77 6.41
CA ARG A 174 -31.97 -41.25 7.03
C ARG A 174 -32.55 -40.30 8.08
N LYS A 175 -33.84 -40.03 7.89
CA LYS A 175 -34.91 -39.67 8.85
C LYS A 175 -35.24 -38.19 9.07
N VAL A 176 -36.24 -37.78 8.29
CA VAL A 176 -37.31 -36.84 8.64
C VAL A 176 -38.44 -37.62 9.34
N ASN A 177 -38.90 -37.13 10.50
CA ASN A 177 -40.29 -37.10 11.02
C ASN A 177 -40.34 -37.18 12.56
N GLY A 178 -41.12 -36.28 13.18
CA GLY A 178 -41.54 -36.44 14.57
C GLY A 178 -42.05 -35.16 15.24
N ASN A 179 -43.37 -35.02 15.32
CA ASN A 179 -44.16 -33.95 15.92
C ASN A 179 -44.02 -33.79 17.45
N ASN A 180 -44.51 -32.63 17.91
CA ASN A 180 -45.34 -32.36 19.10
C ASN A 180 -44.73 -31.88 20.44
N ARG A 181 -45.22 -30.67 20.79
CA ARG A 181 -45.81 -30.21 22.08
C ARG A 181 -44.99 -30.28 23.37
N GLY A 182 -44.94 -29.12 24.05
CA GLY A 182 -45.42 -29.04 25.44
C GLY A 182 -44.54 -28.30 26.46
N ASN A 183 -45.10 -27.20 26.98
CA ASN A 183 -45.01 -26.68 28.34
C ASN A 183 -43.71 -26.10 28.94
N ASN A 184 -43.78 -24.78 29.16
CA ASN A 184 -43.65 -24.09 30.45
C ASN A 184 -42.94 -24.81 31.60
N ASN A 185 -41.87 -24.20 32.11
CA ASN A 185 -41.87 -23.69 33.49
C ASN A 185 -40.77 -22.66 33.76
N ASN A 186 -41.19 -21.58 34.41
CA ASN A 186 -40.38 -20.54 35.01
C ASN A 186 -39.56 -21.10 36.19
N VAL A 187 -38.26 -20.78 36.27
CA VAL A 187 -37.56 -20.66 37.56
C VAL A 187 -36.60 -19.48 37.52
N LYS A 188 -37.00 -18.41 38.22
CA LYS A 188 -36.12 -17.33 38.69
C LYS A 188 -35.13 -17.90 39.72
N ARG A 189 -33.84 -17.59 39.58
CA ARG A 189 -32.88 -17.61 40.70
C ARG A 189 -32.06 -16.33 40.71
N ARG A 190 -32.47 -15.42 41.59
CA ARG A 190 -31.60 -14.40 42.20
C ARG A 190 -30.75 -15.09 43.27
N ARG A 191 -29.47 -14.75 43.36
CA ARG A 191 -28.68 -14.87 44.58
C ARG A 191 -27.98 -13.53 44.84
N ASN A 192 -28.36 -12.92 45.95
CA ASN A 192 -27.53 -11.96 46.67
C ASN A 192 -26.38 -12.72 47.34
N PHE A 193 -25.22 -12.10 47.43
CA PHE A 193 -24.27 -12.34 48.51
C PHE A 193 -23.54 -11.02 48.80
N GLU A 194 -23.86 -10.47 49.97
CA GLU A 194 -23.02 -9.52 50.71
C GLU A 194 -21.85 -10.28 51.37
N ASP A 195 -20.90 -9.48 51.85
CA ASP A 195 -19.77 -9.80 52.72
C ASP A 195 -18.54 -10.47 52.08
N ILE A 196 -17.47 -9.67 51.93
CA ILE A 196 -16.15 -9.95 52.51
C ILE A 196 -15.41 -8.63 52.77
N LYS A 197 -14.88 -8.55 54.00
CA LYS A 197 -14.20 -7.43 54.65
C LYS A 197 -12.81 -7.11 54.08
N LYS A 198 -12.51 -5.80 54.17
CA LYS A 198 -11.25 -5.09 54.47
C LYS A 198 -10.00 -5.92 54.86
N ARG A 199 -8.84 -5.45 54.33
CA ARG A 199 -7.41 -5.57 54.74
C ARG A 199 -6.56 -6.03 53.53
N ASP A 200 -5.42 -5.46 53.14
CA ASP A 200 -4.46 -4.54 53.77
C ASP A 200 -3.74 -3.69 52.69
N LEU A 201 -3.53 -2.41 53.01
CA LEU A 201 -2.57 -1.52 52.36
C LEU A 201 -1.18 -1.80 52.94
N LYS A 202 -0.25 -2.30 52.11
CA LYS A 202 1.20 -2.31 52.40
C LYS A 202 1.94 -1.39 51.43
N THR A 203 2.28 -0.20 51.94
CA THR A 203 3.60 0.43 51.85
C THR A 203 4.47 0.11 50.62
N ILE A 204 4.38 0.97 49.60
CA ILE A 204 5.41 1.11 48.57
C ILE A 204 6.52 1.99 49.16
N LYS A 205 7.68 1.37 49.43
CA LYS A 205 8.92 2.06 49.78
C LYS A 205 9.49 2.78 48.56
N GLU A 206 9.72 4.08 48.72
CA GLU A 206 10.51 4.92 47.82
C GLU A 206 11.92 4.34 47.61
N LYS A 207 12.23 3.96 46.37
CA LYS A 207 13.62 3.76 45.95
C LYS A 207 14.19 5.09 45.47
N LYS A 208 15.07 5.66 46.29
CA LYS A 208 15.93 6.81 45.97
C LYS A 208 16.68 6.57 44.65
N SER A 209 16.46 7.44 43.68
CA SER A 209 17.26 7.54 42.46
C SER A 209 18.67 8.02 42.81
N LYS A 210 19.70 7.24 42.50
CA LYS A 210 21.09 7.69 42.50
C LYS A 210 21.28 8.65 41.32
N ASN A 211 21.63 9.90 41.62
CA ASN A 211 22.16 10.85 40.64
C ASN A 211 23.40 10.24 39.98
N TYR A 212 23.32 9.98 38.69
CA TYR A 212 24.51 9.84 37.85
C TYR A 212 24.88 11.22 37.33
N GLU A 213 25.92 11.81 37.92
CA GLU A 213 26.62 12.94 37.35
C GLU A 213 27.20 12.52 35.99
N ARG A 214 26.68 13.11 34.91
CA ARG A 214 27.28 13.01 33.58
C ARG A 214 28.56 13.84 33.60
N LYS A 215 29.72 13.16 33.60
CA LYS A 215 30.99 13.80 33.22
C LYS A 215 30.87 14.28 31.76
N PRO A 216 31.31 15.51 31.43
CA PRO A 216 31.33 15.97 30.05
C PRO A 216 32.33 15.12 29.25
N LEU A 217 31.87 14.59 28.12
CA LEU A 217 32.67 13.80 27.20
C LEU A 217 33.57 14.74 26.39
N ASN A 218 34.73 15.09 26.96
CA ASN A 218 35.75 15.90 26.28
C ASN A 218 36.68 15.00 25.45
N SER A 219 36.26 14.66 24.22
CA SER A 219 37.10 14.76 23.03
C SER A 219 36.38 14.15 21.82
N MET A 220 36.48 14.81 20.66
CA MET A 220 35.98 14.31 19.37
C MET A 220 36.67 12.98 18.94
N LYS A 221 37.79 12.64 19.59
CA LYS A 221 38.56 11.39 19.38
C LYS A 221 37.85 10.16 19.95
N ASP A 222 37.15 10.30 21.08
CA ASP A 222 36.41 9.19 21.69
C ASP A 222 35.13 8.86 20.91
N TYR A 223 34.54 9.86 20.25
CA TYR A 223 33.39 9.67 19.35
C TYR A 223 33.77 8.91 18.07
N LEU A 224 34.91 9.26 17.46
CA LEU A 224 35.45 8.57 16.27
C LEU A 224 35.88 7.11 16.56
N ASN A 225 36.49 6.86 17.73
CA ASN A 225 36.87 5.51 18.14
C ASN A 225 35.67 4.62 18.44
N SER A 226 34.55 5.19 18.90
CA SER A 226 33.29 4.45 19.07
C SER A 226 32.69 4.01 17.73
N PHE A 227 32.84 4.82 16.68
CA PHE A 227 32.39 4.49 15.31
C PHE A 227 33.23 3.37 14.68
N LEU A 228 34.57 3.44 14.79
CA LEU A 228 35.47 2.42 14.24
C LEU A 228 35.33 1.04 14.93
N TYR A 229 34.92 1.03 16.20
CA TYR A 229 34.66 -0.21 16.94
C TYR A 229 33.36 -0.90 16.48
N ILE A 230 32.33 -0.13 16.08
CA ILE A 230 31.06 -0.66 15.57
C ILE A 230 31.24 -1.25 14.16
N GLU A 231 32.08 -0.63 13.32
CA GLU A 231 32.33 -1.09 11.95
C GLU A 231 33.07 -2.46 11.93
N LYS A 232 34.06 -2.65 12.81
CA LYS A 232 34.80 -3.93 12.96
C LYS A 232 33.97 -5.07 13.56
N GLN A 233 32.94 -4.79 14.36
CA GLN A 233 32.02 -5.81 14.87
C GLN A 233 31.03 -6.29 13.78
N TYR A 234 30.72 -5.44 12.80
CA TYR A 234 29.82 -5.78 11.70
C TYR A 234 30.48 -6.67 10.64
N GLU A 235 31.76 -6.48 10.31
CA GLU A 235 32.47 -7.37 9.37
C GLU A 235 32.60 -8.81 9.88
N ASN A 236 32.65 -9.01 11.21
CA ASN A 236 32.80 -10.34 11.81
C ASN A 236 31.48 -11.11 12.00
N SER A 237 30.30 -10.50 11.79
CA SER A 237 29.00 -11.15 12.01
C SER A 237 28.35 -11.76 10.75
N ASN A 238 28.96 -11.60 9.57
CA ASN A 238 28.39 -12.07 8.29
C ASN A 238 28.69 -13.55 7.92
N SER A 239 29.11 -14.41 8.86
CA SER A 239 29.52 -15.80 8.55
C SER A 239 28.56 -16.91 9.00
N LYS A 240 27.35 -16.61 9.51
CA LYS A 240 26.35 -17.66 9.84
C LYS A 240 25.02 -17.43 9.13
N LYS A 241 24.84 -18.17 8.01
CA LYS A 241 23.61 -18.25 7.22
C LYS A 241 22.58 -19.14 7.89
N ASP A 242 21.81 -18.58 8.82
CA ASP A 242 20.51 -19.14 9.21
C ASP A 242 19.39 -18.49 8.36
N LYS A 243 18.44 -19.31 7.88
CA LYS A 243 17.33 -18.89 7.01
C LYS A 243 16.47 -17.81 7.69
N PRO A 244 16.17 -16.66 7.05
CA PRO A 244 15.51 -15.51 7.68
C PRO A 244 13.97 -15.60 7.69
N GLN A 245 13.38 -16.81 7.69
CA GLN A 245 11.93 -16.97 7.52
C GLN A 245 11.14 -17.08 8.85
N ARG A 246 11.76 -16.74 9.99
CA ARG A 246 11.18 -16.95 11.34
C ARG A 246 11.00 -15.70 12.22
N SER A 247 11.23 -14.47 11.74
CA SER A 247 11.25 -13.28 12.64
C SER A 247 10.23 -12.18 12.37
N THR A 248 9.52 -12.11 11.24
CA THR A 248 8.55 -11.02 10.98
C THR A 248 7.40 -11.02 11.98
N GLU A 249 6.91 -12.20 12.35
CA GLU A 249 5.84 -12.35 13.35
C GLU A 249 6.25 -11.95 14.78
N LYS A 250 7.54 -11.79 15.06
CA LYS A 250 8.04 -11.33 16.35
C LYS A 250 8.25 -9.81 16.42
N ARG A 251 8.04 -9.08 15.32
CA ARG A 251 8.36 -7.65 15.25
C ARG A 251 7.32 -6.78 15.92
N ILE A 252 6.03 -7.13 15.84
CA ILE A 252 4.99 -6.41 16.58
C ILE A 252 4.92 -6.96 18.00
N SER A 253 4.97 -6.07 18.97
CA SER A 253 4.79 -6.42 20.36
C SER A 253 3.41 -7.04 20.58
N LYS A 254 3.33 -8.10 21.39
CA LYS A 254 2.06 -8.73 21.79
C LYS A 254 1.09 -7.73 22.43
N ALA A 255 1.62 -6.66 23.04
CA ALA A 255 0.82 -5.57 23.59
C ALA A 255 0.10 -4.81 22.48
N THR A 256 0.82 -4.42 21.42
CA THR A 256 0.26 -3.76 20.22
C THR A 256 -0.78 -4.66 19.55
N GLU A 257 -0.51 -5.96 19.35
CA GLU A 257 -1.48 -6.90 18.77
C GLU A 257 -2.79 -6.97 19.58
N LYS A 258 -2.69 -7.00 20.92
CA LYS A 258 -3.85 -7.04 21.81
C LYS A 258 -4.68 -5.76 21.71
N ILE A 259 -4.02 -4.61 21.57
CA ILE A 259 -4.69 -3.31 21.43
C ILE A 259 -5.36 -3.22 20.06
N LEU A 260 -4.68 -3.61 18.97
CA LEU A 260 -5.28 -3.65 17.64
C LEU A 260 -6.54 -4.53 17.60
N LYS A 261 -6.52 -5.69 18.27
CA LYS A 261 -7.73 -6.54 18.45
C LYS A 261 -8.83 -5.83 19.23
N LYS A 262 -8.50 -5.07 20.28
CA LYS A 262 -9.47 -4.25 21.04
C LYS A 262 -10.12 -3.18 20.14
N HIS A 263 -9.36 -2.64 19.20
CA HIS A 263 -9.82 -1.71 18.17
C HIS A 263 -10.44 -2.42 16.95
N GLN A 264 -10.80 -3.70 17.05
CA GLN A 264 -11.49 -4.46 15.99
C GLN A 264 -10.74 -4.51 14.65
N TYR A 265 -9.41 -4.38 14.66
CA TYR A 265 -8.60 -4.62 13.46
C TYR A 265 -8.39 -6.11 13.25
N HIS A 266 -8.61 -6.55 12.01
CA HIS A 266 -8.17 -7.84 11.52
C HIS A 266 -6.71 -7.74 11.09
N GLN A 267 -5.87 -8.63 11.62
CA GLN A 267 -4.45 -8.73 11.30
C GLN A 267 -4.24 -9.90 10.34
N ILE A 268 -3.80 -9.61 9.12
CA ILE A 268 -3.56 -10.63 8.09
C ILE A 268 -2.08 -10.65 7.75
N TYR A 269 -1.46 -11.81 7.98
CA TYR A 269 -0.07 -12.05 7.60
C TYR A 269 -0.06 -12.77 6.24
N PRO A 270 0.36 -12.12 5.15
CA PRO A 270 0.19 -12.66 3.79
C PRO A 270 0.74 -14.08 3.59
N GLY A 271 1.92 -14.35 4.16
CA GLY A 271 2.55 -15.67 4.08
C GLY A 271 1.76 -16.80 4.76
N ARG A 272 0.90 -16.49 5.74
CA ARG A 272 0.07 -17.47 6.45
C ARG A 272 -1.26 -17.71 5.76
N GLU A 273 -1.85 -16.64 5.27
CA GLU A 273 -3.15 -16.69 4.61
C GLU A 273 -3.06 -17.03 3.12
N ARG A 274 -1.85 -17.39 2.65
CA ARG A 274 -1.56 -17.76 1.27
C ARG A 274 -1.89 -16.65 0.28
N LEU A 275 -1.76 -15.41 0.72
CA LEU A 275 -1.87 -14.21 -0.12
C LEU A 275 -0.57 -14.04 -0.92
N LEU A 276 -0.34 -14.92 -1.90
CA LEU A 276 0.96 -15.08 -2.56
C LEU A 276 1.37 -13.83 -3.35
N ALA A 277 0.41 -13.03 -3.81
CA ALA A 277 0.68 -11.78 -4.52
C ALA A 277 1.33 -10.69 -3.63
N TYR A 278 1.26 -10.86 -2.30
CA TYR A 278 1.63 -9.85 -1.31
C TYR A 278 2.77 -10.30 -0.38
N GLN A 279 3.70 -11.10 -0.89
CA GLN A 279 4.86 -11.55 -0.11
C GLN A 279 5.78 -10.41 0.35
N ASP A 280 5.71 -9.27 -0.35
CA ASP A 280 6.49 -8.07 -0.03
C ASP A 280 5.86 -7.24 1.11
N ILE A 281 4.66 -7.61 1.57
CA ILE A 281 3.94 -6.94 2.66
C ILE A 281 4.01 -7.83 3.89
N ASP A 282 4.47 -7.26 5.00
CA ASP A 282 4.64 -8.02 6.24
C ASP A 282 3.30 -8.26 6.95
N LEU A 283 2.41 -7.27 6.93
CA LEU A 283 1.12 -7.31 7.60
C LEU A 283 0.09 -6.42 6.88
N PHE A 284 -1.15 -6.89 6.80
CA PHE A 284 -2.30 -6.03 6.57
C PHE A 284 -3.09 -5.83 7.86
N LEU A 285 -3.39 -4.58 8.18
CA LEU A 285 -4.44 -4.24 9.14
C LEU A 285 -5.70 -3.86 8.36
N ILE A 286 -6.81 -4.54 8.64
CA ILE A 286 -8.08 -4.26 7.98
C ILE A 286 -9.15 -3.98 9.02
N ARG A 287 -9.88 -2.88 8.85
CA ARG A 287 -10.99 -2.53 9.73
C ARG A 287 -12.21 -2.04 8.96
N LYS A 288 -13.38 -2.45 9.46
CA LYS A 288 -14.67 -1.86 9.09
C LYS A 288 -14.92 -0.64 9.97
N ILE A 289 -15.22 0.48 9.32
CA ILE A 289 -15.67 1.71 9.97
C ILE A 289 -17.10 1.97 9.48
N GLU A 290 -18.04 2.00 10.42
CA GLU A 290 -19.42 2.42 10.13
C GLU A 290 -19.43 3.94 10.09
N THR A 291 -19.74 4.50 8.93
CA THR A 291 -19.62 5.93 8.66
C THR A 291 -20.99 6.60 8.53
N SER A 292 -21.94 5.99 7.82
CA SER A 292 -23.33 6.44 7.78
C SER A 292 -24.32 5.27 7.73
N GLU A 293 -25.62 5.59 7.77
CA GLU A 293 -26.66 4.56 7.60
C GLU A 293 -26.57 3.87 6.23
N GLU A 294 -26.12 4.60 5.21
CA GLU A 294 -26.09 4.16 3.81
C GLU A 294 -24.69 3.77 3.31
N SER A 295 -23.65 4.00 4.13
CA SER A 295 -22.28 3.72 3.73
C SER A 295 -21.43 3.13 4.86
N ASN A 296 -20.54 2.23 4.47
CA ASN A 296 -19.47 1.73 5.32
C ASN A 296 -18.14 2.05 4.65
N CYS A 297 -17.11 2.18 5.47
CA CYS A 297 -15.73 2.32 5.04
C CYS A 297 -14.95 1.05 5.43
N ILE A 298 -14.10 0.56 4.53
CA ILE A 298 -13.08 -0.44 4.81
C ILE A 298 -11.74 0.28 4.73
N LEU A 299 -11.03 0.31 5.84
CA LEU A 299 -9.67 0.81 5.90
C LEU A 299 -8.70 -0.37 5.81
N ILE A 300 -7.81 -0.34 4.81
CA ILE A 300 -6.75 -1.33 4.58
C ILE A 300 -5.42 -0.63 4.78
N ASN A 301 -4.66 -1.03 5.78
CA ASN A 301 -3.31 -0.55 6.02
C ASN A 301 -2.30 -1.66 5.71
N PRO A 302 -1.70 -1.67 4.51
CA PRO A 302 -0.53 -2.50 4.25
C PRO A 302 0.66 -1.96 5.04
N ILE A 303 1.39 -2.84 5.70
CA ILE A 303 2.49 -2.51 6.59
C ILE A 303 3.76 -3.25 6.17
N ILE A 304 4.86 -2.51 6.07
CA ILE A 304 6.22 -3.04 5.94
C ILE A 304 7.06 -2.62 7.15
N PHE A 305 7.84 -3.56 7.68
CA PHE A 305 8.81 -3.31 8.76
C PHE A 305 10.20 -3.09 8.19
N LEU A 306 10.71 -1.87 8.33
CA LEU A 306 12.08 -1.53 8.02
C LEU A 306 12.93 -1.47 9.29
N ASP A 307 13.87 -2.41 9.39
CA ASP A 307 14.84 -2.43 10.47
C ASP A 307 16.05 -1.57 10.11
N ILE A 308 15.93 -0.27 10.36
CA ILE A 308 16.94 0.73 10.03
C ILE A 308 17.56 1.23 11.33
N ASN A 309 18.88 1.07 11.47
CA ASN A 309 19.61 1.37 12.71
C ASN A 309 19.88 2.87 12.98
N CYS A 310 19.21 3.78 12.29
CA CYS A 310 19.45 5.21 12.41
C CYS A 310 18.14 6.02 12.27
N PRO A 311 18.10 7.24 12.83
CA PRO A 311 16.93 8.10 12.72
C PRO A 311 16.67 8.49 11.26
N ILE A 312 15.38 8.59 10.92
CA ILE A 312 14.91 8.98 9.59
C ILE A 312 14.26 10.35 9.69
N PHE A 313 14.75 11.29 8.88
CA PHE A 313 14.15 12.60 8.74
C PHE A 313 13.39 12.66 7.42
N VAL A 314 12.13 13.10 7.45
CA VAL A 314 11.27 13.11 6.28
C VAL A 314 10.88 14.55 5.98
N SER A 315 11.02 14.94 4.72
CA SER A 315 10.40 16.12 4.14
C SER A 315 9.28 15.69 3.19
N GLU A 316 8.39 16.61 2.81
CA GLU A 316 7.21 16.36 1.98
C GLU A 316 7.48 15.50 0.74
N GLU A 317 8.63 15.71 0.11
CA GLU A 317 9.02 15.01 -1.13
C GLU A 317 10.12 13.98 -0.96
N ARG A 318 10.95 14.10 0.09
CA ARG A 318 12.22 13.36 0.19
C ARG A 318 12.51 12.89 1.59
N ILE A 319 13.15 11.73 1.66
CA ILE A 319 13.70 11.21 2.90
C ILE A 319 15.13 11.70 3.03
N LYS A 320 15.41 12.44 4.09
CA LYS A 320 16.76 12.86 4.48
C LYS A 320 17.26 11.90 5.56
N THR A 321 18.22 11.06 5.21
CA THR A 321 18.91 10.22 6.18
C THR A 321 20.33 10.75 6.38
N GLN A 322 20.87 10.70 7.60
CA GLN A 322 22.29 10.96 7.87
C GLN A 322 23.23 9.84 7.36
N ILE A 323 22.68 8.85 6.66
CA ILE A 323 23.38 7.68 6.14
C ILE A 323 24.02 7.99 4.79
N ASN A 324 25.08 7.23 4.45
CA ASN A 324 25.62 7.10 3.09
C ASN A 324 24.52 7.07 2.02
N GLU A 325 24.73 7.80 0.92
CA GLU A 325 23.79 7.95 -0.19
C GLU A 325 23.29 6.61 -0.78
N ILE A 326 24.13 5.57 -0.74
CA ILE A 326 23.77 4.24 -1.25
C ILE A 326 22.58 3.65 -0.47
N ARG A 327 22.65 3.62 0.86
CA ARG A 327 21.56 3.09 1.69
C ARG A 327 20.30 3.94 1.60
N ARG A 328 20.45 5.25 1.41
CA ARG A 328 19.32 6.14 1.16
C ARG A 328 18.59 5.74 -0.12
N LYS A 329 19.31 5.49 -1.21
CA LYS A 329 18.71 5.03 -2.48
C LYS A 329 18.02 3.69 -2.31
N ASP A 330 18.56 2.78 -1.50
CA ASP A 330 17.92 1.49 -1.23
C ASP A 330 16.56 1.67 -0.52
N ILE A 331 16.49 2.55 0.47
CA ILE A 331 15.22 2.88 1.17
C ILE A 331 14.23 3.54 0.22
N GLU A 332 14.68 4.52 -0.58
CA GLU A 332 13.83 5.19 -1.57
C GLU A 332 13.31 4.18 -2.62
N ASN A 333 14.14 3.23 -3.06
CA ASN A 333 13.73 2.17 -3.97
C ASN A 333 12.70 1.24 -3.33
N GLN A 334 12.90 0.81 -2.08
CA GLN A 334 11.93 -0.01 -1.36
C GLN A 334 10.58 0.70 -1.20
N ILE A 335 10.59 2.02 -0.94
CA ILE A 335 9.36 2.81 -0.83
C ILE A 335 8.68 2.95 -2.19
N ASN A 336 9.43 3.18 -3.26
CA ASN A 336 8.87 3.21 -4.61
C ASN A 336 8.27 1.85 -5.01
N GLU A 337 8.96 0.76 -4.72
CA GLU A 337 8.47 -0.60 -4.95
C GLU A 337 7.22 -0.88 -4.12
N PHE A 338 7.18 -0.43 -2.87
CA PHE A 338 6.02 -0.56 -2.00
C PHE A 338 4.82 0.22 -2.53
N ASP A 339 4.98 1.51 -2.88
CA ASP A 339 3.94 2.34 -3.48
C ASP A 339 3.40 1.72 -4.77
N GLN A 340 4.28 1.25 -5.65
CA GLN A 340 3.89 0.56 -6.89
C GLN A 340 3.15 -0.74 -6.59
N CYS A 341 3.62 -1.54 -5.64
CA CYS A 341 3.00 -2.78 -5.21
C CYS A 341 1.57 -2.52 -4.69
N ILE A 342 1.40 -1.50 -3.86
CA ILE A 342 0.10 -1.10 -3.32
C ILE A 342 -0.83 -0.61 -4.43
N LYS A 343 -0.41 0.37 -5.23
CA LYS A 343 -1.26 0.96 -6.27
C LYS A 343 -1.64 -0.05 -7.33
N THR A 344 -0.71 -0.87 -7.82
CA THR A 344 -1.01 -1.77 -8.94
C THR A 344 -1.63 -3.08 -8.47
N LYS A 345 -1.00 -3.79 -7.54
CA LYS A 345 -1.44 -5.15 -7.16
C LYS A 345 -2.72 -5.12 -6.33
N LEU A 346 -2.81 -4.20 -5.37
CA LEU A 346 -3.98 -4.13 -4.49
C LEU A 346 -5.21 -3.63 -5.25
N GLU A 347 -5.06 -2.61 -6.11
CA GLU A 347 -6.17 -2.17 -6.96
C GLU A 347 -6.63 -3.27 -7.93
N GLU A 348 -5.68 -4.01 -8.53
CA GLU A 348 -6.00 -5.11 -9.43
C GLU A 348 -6.73 -6.24 -8.69
N ASP A 349 -6.26 -6.66 -7.52
CA ASP A 349 -6.91 -7.70 -6.71
C ASP A 349 -8.33 -7.29 -6.31
N LEU A 350 -8.48 -6.11 -5.70
CA LEU A 350 -9.77 -5.63 -5.25
C LEU A 350 -10.75 -5.45 -6.42
N SER A 351 -10.25 -5.00 -7.58
CA SER A 351 -11.05 -4.85 -8.81
C SER A 351 -11.43 -6.18 -9.47
N SER A 352 -10.51 -7.14 -9.50
CA SER A 352 -10.64 -8.42 -10.21
C SER A 352 -11.30 -9.53 -9.38
N LYS A 353 -11.56 -9.27 -8.09
CA LYS A 353 -12.01 -10.23 -7.09
C LYS A 353 -10.93 -11.25 -6.73
N GLY A 354 -9.70 -10.78 -6.56
CA GLY A 354 -8.53 -11.54 -6.15
C GLY A 354 -8.61 -12.05 -4.70
N GLU A 355 -7.48 -12.53 -4.19
CA GLU A 355 -7.41 -13.27 -2.93
C GLU A 355 -7.81 -12.39 -1.74
N LEU A 356 -7.34 -11.13 -1.72
CA LEU A 356 -7.66 -10.18 -0.65
C LEU A 356 -9.15 -9.80 -0.69
N PHE A 357 -9.71 -9.56 -1.89
CA PHE A 357 -11.15 -9.32 -2.03
C PHE A 357 -11.98 -10.50 -1.49
N GLN A 358 -11.63 -11.74 -1.84
CA GLN A 358 -12.36 -12.92 -1.36
C GLN A 358 -12.26 -13.07 0.16
N TRP A 359 -11.11 -12.73 0.73
CA TRP A 359 -10.94 -12.71 2.18
C TRP A 359 -11.90 -11.71 2.84
N ILE A 360 -11.92 -10.46 2.34
CA ILE A 360 -12.80 -9.40 2.87
C ILE A 360 -14.26 -9.82 2.75
N LYS A 361 -14.65 -10.38 1.59
CA LYS A 361 -16.00 -10.90 1.37
C LYS A 361 -16.34 -12.00 2.39
N THR A 362 -15.47 -12.98 2.56
CA THR A 362 -15.77 -14.14 3.43
C THR A 362 -15.79 -13.77 4.91
N LYS A 363 -14.94 -12.84 5.35
CA LYS A 363 -14.73 -12.54 6.77
C LYS A 363 -15.49 -11.31 7.27
N MET A 364 -15.69 -10.31 6.44
CA MET A 364 -16.24 -9.01 6.87
C MET A 364 -17.59 -8.69 6.22
N PHE A 365 -17.76 -9.02 4.94
CA PHE A 365 -18.95 -8.67 4.16
C PHE A 365 -19.39 -9.81 3.24
N PRO A 366 -20.16 -10.81 3.74
CA PRO A 366 -20.56 -11.98 2.96
C PRO A 366 -21.22 -11.65 1.63
N ASP A 367 -22.00 -10.56 1.61
CA ASP A 367 -22.74 -10.08 0.44
C ASP A 367 -21.97 -9.02 -0.38
N LEU A 368 -20.66 -8.86 -0.15
CA LEU A 368 -19.82 -7.92 -0.87
C LEU A 368 -19.86 -8.18 -2.37
N CYS A 369 -20.29 -7.17 -3.11
CA CYS A 369 -20.39 -7.17 -4.55
C CYS A 369 -19.70 -5.95 -5.16
N ILE A 370 -19.20 -6.12 -6.38
CA ILE A 370 -18.60 -5.03 -7.17
C ILE A 370 -19.59 -4.67 -8.28
N ARG A 371 -20.06 -3.42 -8.30
CA ARG A 371 -20.80 -2.90 -9.45
C ARG A 371 -19.83 -2.59 -10.58
N ARG A 372 -20.17 -3.00 -11.79
CA ARG A 372 -19.36 -2.79 -13.00
C ARG A 372 -20.14 -2.01 -14.05
N THR A 373 -19.42 -1.27 -14.88
CA THR A 373 -19.94 -0.67 -16.12
C THR A 373 -20.35 -1.75 -17.13
N LEU A 374 -21.03 -1.34 -18.21
CA LEU A 374 -21.30 -2.20 -19.38
C LEU A 374 -20.02 -2.80 -19.97
N MET A 375 -18.90 -2.07 -19.91
CA MET A 375 -17.57 -2.52 -20.34
C MET A 375 -16.84 -3.36 -19.28
N LYS A 376 -17.55 -3.89 -18.28
CA LYS A 376 -17.04 -4.71 -17.16
C LYS A 376 -15.97 -4.03 -16.28
N LYS A 377 -15.74 -2.72 -16.42
CA LYS A 377 -14.86 -1.94 -15.52
C LYS A 377 -15.53 -1.73 -14.15
N PRO A 378 -14.82 -1.90 -13.03
CA PRO A 378 -15.40 -1.71 -11.69
C PRO A 378 -15.76 -0.23 -11.45
N LEU A 379 -16.77 -0.01 -10.59
CA LEU A 379 -17.30 1.32 -10.25
C LEU A 379 -17.35 1.57 -8.75
N PHE A 380 -17.93 0.67 -7.97
CA PHE A 380 -18.00 0.78 -6.51
C PHE A 380 -18.34 -0.56 -5.88
N TYR A 381 -18.03 -0.69 -4.59
CA TYR A 381 -18.42 -1.82 -3.77
C TYR A 381 -19.75 -1.55 -3.07
N PHE A 382 -20.53 -2.60 -2.85
CA PHE A 382 -21.73 -2.54 -2.03
C PHE A 382 -21.97 -3.86 -1.29
N SER A 383 -22.62 -3.79 -0.13
CA SER A 383 -23.11 -4.92 0.68
C SER A 383 -24.38 -4.46 1.39
N ASP A 384 -25.41 -5.30 1.45
CA ASP A 384 -26.65 -5.00 2.19
C ASP A 384 -27.30 -3.65 1.88
N LYS A 385 -27.28 -3.26 0.59
CA LYS A 385 -27.75 -1.94 0.10
C LYS A 385 -26.95 -0.74 0.61
N LYS A 386 -25.82 -0.95 1.28
CA LYS A 386 -24.88 0.12 1.65
C LYS A 386 -23.74 0.19 0.64
N SER A 387 -23.31 1.39 0.30
CA SER A 387 -22.07 1.57 -0.44
C SER A 387 -20.88 1.28 0.46
N ILE A 388 -19.86 0.60 -0.07
CA ILE A 388 -18.61 0.37 0.64
C ILE A 388 -17.52 1.21 -0.01
N ASN A 389 -17.00 2.17 0.75
CA ASN A 389 -15.79 2.90 0.41
C ASN A 389 -14.59 2.08 0.89
N VAL A 390 -13.60 1.89 0.05
CA VAL A 390 -12.36 1.19 0.45
C VAL A 390 -11.23 2.19 0.34
N HIS A 391 -10.50 2.36 1.44
CA HIS A 391 -9.36 3.26 1.53
C HIS A 391 -8.11 2.48 1.91
N VAL A 392 -7.01 2.82 1.24
CA VAL A 392 -5.72 2.18 1.43
C VAL A 392 -4.77 3.22 1.98
N GLU A 393 -4.26 2.99 3.18
CA GLU A 393 -3.37 3.92 3.89
C GLU A 393 -2.11 3.16 4.28
N PRO A 394 -1.08 3.21 3.41
CA PRO A 394 0.13 2.43 3.64
C PRO A 394 0.96 2.97 4.80
N ILE A 395 1.60 2.05 5.52
CA ILE A 395 2.39 2.35 6.71
C ILE A 395 3.75 1.68 6.61
N LEU A 396 4.79 2.47 6.87
CA LEU A 396 6.15 2.00 7.02
C LEU A 396 6.52 2.08 8.50
N LEU A 397 6.71 0.92 9.13
CA LEU A 397 7.12 0.84 10.52
C LEU A 397 8.64 0.74 10.61
N ILE A 398 9.24 1.66 11.36
CA ILE A 398 10.68 1.82 11.48
C ILE A 398 11.10 1.53 12.93
N SER A 399 12.20 0.81 13.11
CA SER A 399 12.71 0.42 14.43
C SER A 399 13.36 1.56 15.23
N ARG A 400 13.48 2.75 14.64
CA ARG A 400 14.18 3.92 15.17
C ARG A 400 13.38 5.19 14.94
N GLU A 401 13.87 6.26 15.54
CA GLU A 401 13.19 7.54 15.57
C GLU A 401 12.88 8.10 14.18
N VAL A 402 11.63 8.52 13.99
CA VAL A 402 11.16 9.15 12.74
C VAL A 402 10.73 10.58 13.05
N ARG A 403 11.28 11.56 12.31
CA ARG A 403 10.94 12.98 12.48
C ARG A 403 10.59 13.63 11.16
N SER A 404 9.57 14.48 11.17
CA SER A 404 9.32 15.43 10.08
C SER A 404 10.27 16.62 10.18
N THR A 405 10.86 17.04 9.06
CA THR A 405 11.68 18.26 8.99
C THR A 405 10.88 19.51 8.76
N ASP A 406 9.66 19.38 8.25
CA ASP A 406 8.92 20.52 7.70
C ASP A 406 8.00 21.13 8.76
N LYS A 407 7.34 20.28 9.54
CA LYS A 407 6.40 20.68 10.58
C LYS A 407 6.37 19.67 11.70
N VAL A 408 6.19 20.15 12.93
CA VAL A 408 5.95 19.29 14.10
C VAL A 408 4.52 18.75 13.98
N ILE A 409 4.41 17.51 13.49
CA ILE A 409 3.15 16.78 13.31
C ILE A 409 3.21 15.48 14.12
N PRO A 410 2.07 14.95 14.58
CA PRO A 410 2.06 13.73 15.39
C PRO A 410 2.52 12.50 14.61
N PHE A 411 2.28 12.46 13.29
CA PHE A 411 2.60 11.30 12.45
C PHE A 411 3.36 11.75 11.21
N THR A 412 4.60 11.29 11.07
CA THR A 412 5.40 11.65 9.89
C THR A 412 4.74 11.08 8.63
N PHE A 413 4.48 11.94 7.64
CA PHE A 413 3.74 11.60 6.43
C PHE A 413 4.46 12.10 5.19
N LEU A 414 4.67 11.19 4.23
CA LEU A 414 5.33 11.47 2.97
C LEU A 414 4.28 11.71 1.88
N LYS A 415 3.90 12.99 1.70
CA LYS A 415 2.79 13.43 0.82
C LYS A 415 2.86 12.83 -0.58
N LYS A 416 4.07 12.78 -1.19
CA LYS A 416 4.29 12.23 -2.54
C LYS A 416 3.73 10.82 -2.76
N PHE A 417 3.79 9.96 -1.73
CA PHE A 417 3.36 8.56 -1.82
C PHE A 417 2.11 8.27 -0.99
N GLY A 418 1.58 9.26 -0.24
CA GLY A 418 0.52 9.01 0.72
C GLY A 418 0.91 8.01 1.81
N LEU A 419 2.18 8.03 2.24
CA LEU A 419 2.77 7.01 3.09
C LEU A 419 3.04 7.53 4.50
N TYR A 420 2.59 6.80 5.52
CA TYR A 420 2.95 7.08 6.92
C TYR A 420 4.27 6.41 7.27
N LEU A 421 5.18 7.13 7.92
CA LEU A 421 6.44 6.61 8.46
C LEU A 421 6.40 6.76 9.97
N LEU A 422 6.42 5.64 10.70
CA LEU A 422 6.15 5.65 12.13
C LEU A 422 7.04 4.68 12.90
N GLU A 423 7.25 5.00 14.16
CA GLU A 423 7.71 4.05 15.15
C GLU A 423 6.59 3.08 15.54
N GLU A 424 6.95 1.90 16.05
CA GLU A 424 5.96 0.90 16.45
C GLU A 424 5.03 1.42 17.55
N GLU A 425 5.54 2.26 18.46
CA GLU A 425 4.80 2.81 19.60
C GLU A 425 3.64 3.73 19.15
N ASP A 426 3.79 4.40 18.01
CA ASP A 426 2.80 5.34 17.48
C ASP A 426 1.72 4.68 16.63
N LEU A 427 1.87 3.41 16.26
CA LEU A 427 0.93 2.70 15.40
C LEU A 427 -0.51 2.75 15.93
N ILE A 428 -0.70 2.63 17.24
CA ILE A 428 -2.01 2.67 17.89
C ILE A 428 -2.65 4.06 17.78
N ASN A 429 -1.83 5.10 17.96
CA ASN A 429 -2.28 6.48 17.87
C ASN A 429 -2.65 6.82 16.43
N LEU A 430 -1.84 6.40 15.44
CA LEU A 430 -2.16 6.55 14.03
C LEU A 430 -3.47 5.85 13.68
N VAL A 431 -3.61 4.59 14.07
CA VAL A 431 -4.82 3.81 13.78
C VAL A 431 -6.08 4.49 14.35
N THR A 432 -5.98 5.04 15.56
CA THR A 432 -7.07 5.81 16.17
C THR A 432 -7.34 7.10 15.39
N TYR A 433 -6.29 7.78 14.96
CA TYR A 433 -6.40 8.96 14.09
C TYR A 433 -7.10 8.63 12.77
N LEU A 434 -6.71 7.55 12.08
CA LEU A 434 -7.33 7.16 10.82
C LEU A 434 -8.83 6.86 11.00
N ASP A 435 -9.22 6.20 12.09
CA ASP A 435 -10.64 5.98 12.37
C ASP A 435 -11.41 7.31 12.53
N GLU A 436 -10.86 8.25 13.30
CA GLU A 436 -11.47 9.57 13.52
C GLU A 436 -11.48 10.40 12.22
N LYS A 437 -10.39 10.37 11.43
CA LYS A 437 -10.22 11.01 10.11
C LYS A 437 -11.30 10.54 9.14
N TYR A 438 -11.45 9.24 8.95
CA TYR A 438 -12.43 8.69 7.99
C TYR A 438 -13.88 8.91 8.43
N ARG A 439 -14.17 8.88 9.74
CA ARG A 439 -15.49 9.25 10.27
C ARG A 439 -15.82 10.73 10.08
N ALA A 440 -14.84 11.62 10.27
CA ALA A 440 -15.02 13.04 10.02
C ALA A 440 -15.20 13.34 8.54
N TYR A 441 -14.40 12.68 7.68
CA TYR A 441 -14.48 12.85 6.24
C TYR A 441 -15.82 12.38 5.65
N ASP A 442 -16.28 11.17 5.99
CA ASP A 442 -17.53 10.65 5.42
C ASP A 442 -18.76 11.47 5.88
N HIS A 443 -18.66 12.20 7.01
CA HIS A 443 -19.71 13.13 7.43
C HIS A 443 -19.76 14.41 6.56
N ILE A 444 -18.63 14.81 5.96
CA ILE A 444 -18.58 15.98 5.07
C ILE A 444 -19.08 15.63 3.69
N ARG A 445 -18.72 14.44 3.22
CA ARG A 445 -19.10 13.97 1.90
C ARG A 445 -20.63 13.99 1.86
N GLU A 446 -21.17 14.91 1.04
CA GLU A 446 -22.62 15.10 0.87
C GLU A 446 -23.29 13.72 0.78
N THR A 447 -24.48 13.60 1.38
CA THR A 447 -25.24 12.36 1.63
C THR A 447 -25.39 11.41 0.43
N ASP A 448 -25.07 11.88 -0.78
CA ASP A 448 -25.17 11.10 -2.01
C ASP A 448 -23.98 10.12 -2.16
N THR A 449 -24.13 8.96 -1.53
CA THR A 449 -23.23 7.81 -1.69
C THR A 449 -23.02 7.43 -3.16
N SER A 450 -21.91 6.75 -3.49
CA SER A 450 -21.67 6.27 -4.87
C SER A 450 -22.82 5.40 -5.39
N LEU A 451 -23.49 4.66 -4.49
CA LEU A 451 -24.67 3.85 -4.81
C LEU A 451 -25.88 4.74 -5.15
N ASN A 452 -26.21 5.71 -4.30
CA ASN A 452 -27.34 6.62 -4.53
C ASN A 452 -27.13 7.45 -5.79
N LYS A 453 -25.92 7.97 -5.98
CA LYS A 453 -25.53 8.71 -7.19
C LYS A 453 -25.72 7.83 -8.44
N TYR A 454 -25.29 6.57 -8.38
CA TYR A 454 -25.50 5.61 -9.48
C TYR A 454 -26.99 5.35 -9.74
N ILE A 455 -27.79 5.08 -8.70
CA ILE A 455 -29.24 4.84 -8.81
C ILE A 455 -29.93 6.06 -9.42
N ARG A 456 -29.61 7.27 -8.93
CA ARG A 456 -30.16 8.52 -9.46
C ARG A 456 -29.78 8.74 -10.92
N LEU A 457 -28.52 8.54 -11.29
CA LEU A 457 -28.07 8.65 -12.68
C LEU A 457 -28.77 7.64 -13.59
N SER A 458 -28.91 6.39 -13.13
CA SER A 458 -29.61 5.34 -13.87
C SER A 458 -31.10 5.64 -14.04
N ASN A 459 -31.76 6.12 -12.99
CA ASN A 459 -33.18 6.49 -13.03
C ASN A 459 -33.40 7.72 -13.92
N ASN A 460 -32.52 8.73 -13.84
CA ASN A 460 -32.57 9.90 -14.71
C ASN A 460 -32.35 9.52 -16.17
N LEU A 461 -31.38 8.65 -16.46
CA LEU A 461 -31.17 8.13 -17.82
C LEU A 461 -32.42 7.41 -18.32
N SER A 462 -32.97 6.46 -17.55
CA SER A 462 -34.18 5.72 -17.93
C SER A 462 -35.38 6.65 -18.13
N ARG A 463 -35.56 7.65 -17.26
CA ARG A 463 -36.66 8.63 -17.36
C ARG A 463 -36.50 9.49 -18.61
N ASN A 464 -35.30 10.01 -18.85
CA ASN A 464 -35.03 10.84 -20.02
C ASN A 464 -35.15 10.06 -21.33
N LEU A 465 -34.68 8.80 -21.36
CA LEU A 465 -34.85 7.92 -22.52
C LEU A 465 -36.33 7.62 -22.79
N ARG A 466 -37.15 7.39 -21.75
CA ARG A 466 -38.60 7.24 -21.91
C ARG A 466 -39.23 8.50 -22.51
N ILE A 467 -38.92 9.69 -21.97
CA ILE A 467 -39.45 10.96 -22.47
C ILE A 467 -39.03 11.20 -23.93
N ILE A 468 -37.75 10.96 -24.26
CA ILE A 468 -37.24 11.10 -25.62
C ILE A 468 -37.88 10.08 -26.57
N SER A 469 -38.23 8.87 -26.10
CA SER A 469 -38.87 7.84 -26.93
C SER A 469 -40.34 8.09 -27.27
N ILE A 470 -41.07 8.88 -26.47
CA ILE A 470 -42.50 9.15 -26.68
C ILE A 470 -42.78 9.81 -28.03
N PRO A 471 -42.08 10.90 -28.43
CA PRO A 471 -42.23 11.49 -29.76
C PRO A 471 -42.00 10.50 -30.90
N PHE A 472 -41.05 9.57 -30.78
CA PHE A 472 -40.82 8.56 -31.81
C PHE A 472 -41.94 7.54 -31.91
N LEU A 473 -42.52 7.14 -30.77
CA LEU A 473 -43.64 6.20 -30.75
C LEU A 473 -44.86 6.86 -31.39
N LEU A 474 -45.15 8.11 -31.02
CA LEU A 474 -46.20 8.92 -31.65
C LEU A 474 -45.94 9.11 -33.14
N TRP A 475 -44.71 9.43 -33.53
CA TRP A 475 -44.34 9.60 -34.93
C TRP A 475 -44.47 8.30 -35.72
N GLY A 476 -44.02 7.17 -35.18
CA GLY A 476 -44.19 5.85 -35.79
C GLY A 476 -45.66 5.48 -35.98
N LEU A 477 -46.52 5.84 -35.03
CA LEU A 477 -47.96 5.66 -35.12
C LEU A 477 -48.59 6.57 -36.19
N ILE A 478 -48.18 7.83 -36.27
CA ILE A 478 -48.58 8.77 -37.34
C ILE A 478 -48.16 8.22 -38.71
N LEU A 479 -46.91 7.77 -38.86
CA LEU A 479 -46.39 7.16 -40.09
C LEU A 479 -47.17 5.91 -40.50
N LEU A 480 -47.56 5.08 -39.52
CA LEU A 480 -48.38 3.91 -39.76
C LEU A 480 -49.78 4.28 -40.27
N ILE A 481 -50.41 5.28 -39.66
CA ILE A 481 -51.69 5.84 -40.14
C ILE A 481 -51.52 6.40 -41.56
N PHE A 482 -50.49 7.22 -41.79
CA PHE A 482 -50.22 7.79 -43.12
C PHE A 482 -50.02 6.72 -44.19
N LYS A 483 -49.28 5.64 -43.89
CA LYS A 483 -49.07 4.51 -44.81
C LYS A 483 -50.38 3.79 -45.15
N VAL A 484 -51.33 3.74 -44.22
CA VAL A 484 -52.65 3.11 -44.45
C VAL A 484 -53.55 4.01 -45.30
N PHE A 485 -53.49 5.33 -45.13
CA PHE A 485 -54.45 6.26 -45.73
C PHE A 485 -53.99 6.98 -47.00
N PHE A 486 -52.68 7.10 -47.28
CA PHE A 486 -52.19 7.93 -48.39
C PHE A 486 -51.10 7.24 -49.24
N ILE A 487 -51.25 7.32 -50.57
CA ILE A 487 -50.29 6.84 -51.61
C ILE A 487 -49.31 7.96 -52.05
N PHE A 488 -49.23 9.09 -51.32
CA PHE A 488 -48.57 10.32 -51.79
C PHE A 488 -47.05 10.42 -51.53
N ASP A 489 -46.44 11.34 -52.30
CA ASP A 489 -45.02 11.63 -52.51
C ASP A 489 -44.09 11.40 -51.31
N VAL A 490 -43.31 10.34 -51.45
CA VAL A 490 -42.23 9.88 -50.59
C VAL A 490 -41.25 11.01 -50.18
N ILE A 491 -41.09 12.04 -51.02
CA ILE A 491 -40.11 13.13 -50.85
C ILE A 491 -40.47 14.05 -49.68
N GLY A 492 -41.73 14.46 -49.53
CA GLY A 492 -42.15 15.36 -48.44
C GLY A 492 -42.10 14.70 -47.05
N LEU A 493 -42.16 13.38 -47.04
CA LEU A 493 -42.13 12.57 -45.83
C LEU A 493 -40.68 12.43 -45.30
N TYR A 494 -39.71 12.28 -46.21
CA TYR A 494 -38.29 12.27 -45.84
C TYR A 494 -37.78 13.62 -45.30
N SER A 495 -38.28 14.75 -45.81
CA SER A 495 -37.84 16.08 -45.35
C SER A 495 -38.24 16.38 -43.91
N LEU A 496 -39.32 15.77 -43.40
CA LEU A 496 -39.75 15.88 -42.00
C LEU A 496 -39.08 14.84 -41.09
N ILE A 497 -38.90 13.61 -41.58
CA ILE A 497 -38.27 12.54 -40.79
C ILE A 497 -36.83 12.90 -40.44
N TYR A 498 -36.04 13.36 -41.42
CA TYR A 498 -34.60 13.50 -41.23
C TYR A 498 -34.20 14.48 -40.11
N PRO A 499 -34.75 15.70 -40.02
CA PRO A 499 -34.46 16.61 -38.89
C PRO A 499 -34.89 16.06 -37.54
N SER A 500 -36.01 15.34 -37.47
CA SER A 500 -36.50 14.72 -36.23
C SER A 500 -35.56 13.61 -35.73
N LEU A 501 -35.02 12.80 -36.65
CA LEU A 501 -34.01 11.78 -36.34
C LEU A 501 -32.70 12.43 -35.87
N ILE A 502 -32.27 13.54 -36.47
CA ILE A 502 -31.08 14.27 -36.03
C ILE A 502 -31.27 14.85 -34.63
N LEU A 503 -32.37 15.58 -34.38
CA LEU A 503 -32.62 16.22 -33.09
C LEU A 503 -32.69 15.18 -31.96
N SER A 504 -33.37 14.07 -32.23
CA SER A 504 -33.50 13.00 -31.26
C SER A 504 -32.20 12.24 -31.02
N TYR A 505 -31.37 12.05 -32.06
CA TYR A 505 -29.99 11.56 -31.91
C TYR A 505 -29.15 12.49 -31.03
N ILE A 506 -29.28 13.82 -31.19
CA ILE A 506 -28.60 14.81 -30.34
C ILE A 506 -29.07 14.69 -28.88
N LEU A 507 -30.39 14.60 -28.64
CA LEU A 507 -30.94 14.46 -27.29
C LEU A 507 -30.52 13.14 -26.61
N PHE A 508 -30.54 12.04 -27.36
CA PHE A 508 -30.06 10.74 -26.90
C PHE A 508 -28.57 10.79 -26.55
N SER A 509 -27.76 11.38 -27.44
CA SER A 509 -26.33 11.56 -27.24
C SER A 509 -26.02 12.43 -26.02
N TYR A 510 -26.79 13.51 -25.79
CA TYR A 510 -26.67 14.36 -24.61
C TYR A 510 -26.99 13.60 -23.31
N CYS A 511 -28.08 12.82 -23.30
CA CYS A 511 -28.43 12.01 -22.13
C CYS A 511 -27.36 10.95 -21.81
N PHE A 512 -26.85 10.29 -22.85
CA PHE A 512 -25.77 9.32 -22.70
C PHE A 512 -24.46 9.98 -22.25
N TYR A 513 -24.15 11.18 -22.76
CA TYR A 513 -23.00 11.97 -22.34
C TYR A 513 -23.08 12.32 -20.84
N GLN A 514 -24.22 12.81 -20.37
CA GLN A 514 -24.41 13.14 -18.94
C GLN A 514 -24.30 11.89 -18.05
N TYR A 515 -24.88 10.77 -18.48
CA TYR A 515 -24.71 9.50 -17.78
C TYR A 515 -23.24 9.07 -17.74
N LYS A 516 -22.54 9.11 -18.87
CA LYS A 516 -21.11 8.75 -18.97
C LYS A 516 -20.24 9.66 -18.09
N ARG A 517 -20.53 10.96 -18.05
CA ARG A 517 -19.87 11.93 -17.16
C ARG A 517 -20.07 11.56 -15.69
N GLY A 518 -21.31 11.30 -15.27
CA GLY A 518 -21.61 10.91 -13.89
C GLY A 518 -20.99 9.56 -13.49
N ILE A 519 -20.94 8.59 -14.41
CA ILE A 519 -20.26 7.31 -14.21
C ILE A 519 -18.74 7.48 -14.12
N LYS A 520 -18.16 8.39 -14.92
CA LYS A 520 -16.74 8.74 -14.83
C LYS A 520 -16.42 9.31 -13.45
N GLU A 521 -17.23 10.25 -12.96
CA GLU A 521 -17.06 10.79 -11.61
C GLU A 521 -17.07 9.68 -10.57
N ILE A 522 -18.06 8.78 -10.57
CA ILE A 522 -18.10 7.63 -9.63
C ILE A 522 -16.84 6.76 -9.73
N LYS A 523 -16.36 6.52 -10.95
CA LYS A 523 -15.15 5.73 -11.20
C LYS A 523 -13.90 6.42 -10.65
N ASP A 524 -13.81 7.74 -10.76
CA ASP A 524 -12.66 8.51 -10.25
C ASP A 524 -12.60 8.47 -8.70
N TYR A 525 -13.73 8.16 -8.02
CA TYR A 525 -13.76 7.87 -6.57
C TYR A 525 -13.49 6.40 -6.22
N PHE A 526 -13.43 5.49 -7.20
CA PHE A 526 -13.27 4.07 -6.93
C PHE A 526 -11.83 3.75 -6.53
N LEU A 527 -11.63 3.21 -5.32
CA LEU A 527 -10.33 2.85 -4.75
C LEU A 527 -9.33 4.00 -4.57
N ALA A 528 -9.69 5.22 -4.98
CA ALA A 528 -8.84 6.39 -4.79
C ALA A 528 -8.64 6.68 -3.30
N SER A 529 -7.38 6.85 -2.92
CA SER A 529 -7.02 7.27 -1.57
C SER A 529 -7.56 8.66 -1.27
N LEU A 530 -7.79 8.96 0.01
CA LEU A 530 -8.42 10.21 0.41
C LEU A 530 -7.67 11.45 -0.09
N TYR A 531 -6.34 11.39 -0.01
CA TYR A 531 -5.42 12.43 -0.47
C TYR A 531 -5.29 12.51 -2.00
N GLU A 532 -5.91 11.60 -2.77
CA GLU A 532 -5.93 11.63 -4.24
C GLU A 532 -7.25 12.19 -4.78
N LEU A 533 -8.35 12.09 -4.02
CA LEU A 533 -9.68 12.58 -4.43
C LEU A 533 -9.70 14.10 -4.71
N PRO A 534 -10.26 14.60 -5.83
CA PRO A 534 -10.31 16.04 -6.10
C PRO A 534 -11.35 16.76 -5.20
N LEU A 535 -11.11 16.79 -3.89
CA LEU A 535 -11.97 17.43 -2.90
C LEU A 535 -11.34 18.75 -2.49
N THR A 536 -12.09 19.84 -2.64
CA THR A 536 -11.77 21.13 -2.02
C THR A 536 -12.50 21.22 -0.69
N ILE A 537 -11.74 21.36 0.40
CA ILE A 537 -12.30 21.49 1.75
C ILE A 537 -12.76 22.93 1.94
N LYS A 538 -14.08 23.13 1.82
CA LYS A 538 -14.74 24.41 2.08
C LYS A 538 -14.72 24.72 3.57
N ARG A 539 -14.92 26.00 3.89
CA ARG A 539 -14.99 26.49 5.27
C ARG A 539 -15.96 25.72 6.18
N SER A 540 -17.18 25.45 5.72
CA SER A 540 -18.18 24.71 6.51
C SER A 540 -17.74 23.27 6.79
N SER A 541 -17.19 22.58 5.78
CA SER A 541 -16.63 21.25 5.91
C SER A 541 -15.47 21.21 6.90
N PHE A 542 -14.58 22.20 6.84
CA PHE A 542 -13.46 22.31 7.77
C PHE A 542 -13.92 22.47 9.22
N TYR A 543 -14.93 23.30 9.50
CA TYR A 543 -15.46 23.44 10.85
C TYR A 543 -16.00 22.10 11.40
N LEU A 544 -16.74 21.34 10.59
CA LEU A 544 -17.25 20.02 10.98
C LEU A 544 -16.11 19.02 11.27
N ILE A 545 -15.01 19.08 10.51
CA ILE A 545 -13.79 18.29 10.82
C ILE A 545 -13.21 18.74 12.15
N SER A 546 -13.02 20.05 12.32
CA SER A 546 -12.34 20.62 13.50
C SER A 546 -13.09 20.37 14.80
N GLU A 547 -14.41 20.24 14.74
CA GLU A 547 -15.25 19.88 15.90
C GLU A 547 -15.05 18.41 16.30
N ARG A 548 -14.76 17.54 15.32
CA ARG A 548 -14.68 16.10 15.52
C ARG A 548 -13.27 15.59 15.80
N LEU A 549 -12.25 16.20 15.19
CA LEU A 549 -10.86 15.82 15.39
C LEU A 549 -10.25 16.56 16.58
N LYS A 550 -9.52 15.83 17.41
CA LYS A 550 -8.68 16.42 18.45
C LYS A 550 -7.61 17.31 17.83
N GLN A 551 -7.18 18.35 18.54
CA GLN A 551 -6.18 19.31 18.05
C GLN A 551 -4.94 18.69 17.33
N PRO A 552 -4.21 17.70 17.89
CA PRO A 552 -3.06 17.11 17.19
C PRO A 552 -3.45 16.39 15.90
N PHE A 553 -4.62 15.74 15.88
CA PHE A 553 -5.16 15.05 14.71
C PHE A 553 -5.65 16.04 13.65
N LEU A 554 -6.20 17.17 14.07
CA LEU A 554 -6.56 18.26 13.18
C LEU A 554 -5.32 18.87 12.52
N GLU A 555 -4.24 19.06 13.28
CA GLU A 555 -2.96 19.55 12.74
C GLU A 555 -2.36 18.58 11.73
N GLN A 556 -2.41 17.27 12.01
CA GLN A 556 -2.05 16.22 11.04
C GLN A 556 -2.92 16.31 9.78
N PHE A 557 -4.24 16.40 9.95
CA PHE A 557 -5.18 16.46 8.84
C PHE A 557 -4.93 17.70 7.97
N ILE A 558 -4.69 18.87 8.57
CA ILE A 558 -4.37 20.09 7.84
C ILE A 558 -3.09 19.92 7.03
N TYR A 559 -2.07 19.28 7.59
CA TYR A 559 -0.82 19.00 6.87
C TYR A 559 -1.06 18.08 5.67
N GLU A 560 -1.78 16.97 5.84
CA GLU A 560 -2.07 16.01 4.75
C GLU A 560 -2.89 16.61 3.61
N PHE A 561 -3.81 17.54 3.92
CA PHE A 561 -4.75 18.12 2.97
C PHE A 561 -4.47 19.58 2.63
N GLU A 562 -3.27 20.07 2.94
CA GLU A 562 -2.92 21.49 2.82
C GLU A 562 -3.25 22.06 1.45
N ASP A 563 -2.88 21.39 0.36
CA ASP A 563 -3.12 21.86 -1.02
C ASP A 563 -4.60 21.91 -1.42
N ARG A 564 -5.48 21.34 -0.59
CA ARG A 564 -6.90 21.14 -0.86
C ARG A 564 -7.81 21.99 0.02
N ILE A 565 -7.24 22.65 1.01
CA ILE A 565 -7.95 23.61 1.86
C ILE A 565 -8.07 24.92 1.08
N GLU A 566 -9.29 25.45 1.01
CA GLU A 566 -9.55 26.74 0.38
C GLU A 566 -8.66 27.83 1.01
N GLN A 567 -8.05 28.70 0.21
CA GLN A 567 -7.06 29.67 0.69
C GLN A 567 -7.57 30.54 1.85
N LYS A 568 -8.83 30.97 1.80
CA LYS A 568 -9.47 31.72 2.89
C LYS A 568 -9.50 30.94 4.22
N VAL A 569 -9.67 29.62 4.15
CA VAL A 569 -9.66 28.75 5.31
C VAL A 569 -8.24 28.59 5.85
N LYS A 570 -7.22 28.56 4.98
CA LYS A 570 -5.81 28.56 5.40
C LYS A 570 -5.47 29.79 6.21
N GLU A 571 -5.85 30.98 5.72
CA GLU A 571 -5.66 32.25 6.42
C GLU A 571 -6.35 32.24 7.79
N GLU A 572 -7.57 31.70 7.88
CA GLU A 572 -8.27 31.55 9.16
C GLU A 572 -7.55 30.58 10.12
N ILE A 573 -7.01 29.47 9.62
CA ILE A 573 -6.22 28.51 10.39
C ILE A 573 -4.94 29.16 10.93
N GLU A 574 -4.25 29.95 10.10
CA GLU A 574 -3.04 30.68 10.50
C GLU A 574 -3.33 31.71 11.59
N VAL A 575 -4.41 32.49 11.44
CA VAL A 575 -4.85 33.43 12.47
C VAL A 575 -5.21 32.73 13.78
N LEU A 576 -5.90 31.57 13.71
CA LEU A 576 -6.27 30.79 14.90
C LEU A 576 -5.04 30.17 15.58
N THR A 577 -4.09 29.65 14.81
CA THR A 577 -2.84 29.08 15.35
C THR A 577 -1.97 30.17 15.99
N ALA A 578 -1.82 31.33 15.36
CA ALA A 578 -1.13 32.49 15.93
C ALA A 578 -1.78 32.96 17.26
N LYS A 579 -3.11 33.04 17.31
CA LYS A 579 -3.86 33.38 18.55
C LYS A 579 -3.66 32.35 19.66
N ASN A 580 -3.54 31.07 19.32
CA ASN A 580 -3.31 30.02 20.32
C ASN A 580 -1.87 30.04 20.85
N LEU A 581 -0.89 30.39 20.01
CA LEU A 581 0.50 30.56 20.42
C LEU A 581 0.67 31.75 21.38
N THR A 582 0.05 32.89 21.08
CA THR A 582 0.08 34.07 21.96
C THR A 582 -0.60 33.82 23.30
N LYS A 583 -1.75 33.12 23.32
CA LYS A 583 -2.40 32.72 24.58
C LYS A 583 -1.52 31.80 25.43
N LYS A 584 -0.83 30.83 24.80
CA LYS A 584 0.09 29.94 25.52
C LYS A 584 1.25 30.74 26.13
N SER A 585 1.88 31.65 25.38
CA SER A 585 3.00 32.46 25.91
C SER A 585 2.58 33.38 27.06
N CYS A 586 1.40 34.01 26.98
CA CYS A 586 0.86 34.83 28.08
C CYS A 586 0.58 34.02 29.36
N ASN A 587 0.08 32.79 29.22
CA ASN A 587 -0.19 31.91 30.37
C ASN A 587 1.09 31.39 31.05
N TYR A 588 2.16 31.15 30.30
CA TYR A 588 3.46 30.82 30.89
C TYR A 588 4.04 32.00 31.69
N HIS A 589 3.85 33.24 31.22
CA HIS A 589 4.29 34.42 31.97
C HIS A 589 3.49 34.66 33.26
N THR A 590 2.18 34.47 33.25
CA THR A 590 1.33 34.63 34.46
C THR A 590 1.56 33.52 35.48
N GLN A 591 1.76 32.27 35.06
CA GLN A 591 2.10 31.18 35.99
C GLN A 591 3.50 31.34 36.61
N ASN A 592 4.47 31.89 35.86
CA ASN A 592 5.78 32.21 36.43
C ASN A 592 5.75 33.46 37.34
N LYS A 593 4.90 34.46 37.07
CA LYS A 593 4.68 35.59 37.99
C LYS A 593 4.08 35.14 39.32
N HIS A 594 3.09 34.25 39.31
CA HIS A 594 2.51 33.71 40.55
C HIS A 594 3.44 32.74 41.31
N LYS A 595 4.35 32.04 40.61
CA LYS A 595 5.40 31.24 41.29
C LYS A 595 6.54 32.09 41.86
N ARG A 596 6.87 33.23 41.25
CA ARG A 596 7.83 34.19 41.83
C ARG A 596 7.22 34.95 43.01
N SER A 597 5.96 35.40 42.92
CA SER A 597 5.29 36.08 44.04
C SER A 597 5.06 35.20 45.27
N ARG A 598 5.06 33.86 45.14
CA ARG A 598 4.97 32.92 46.28
C ARG A 598 6.32 32.47 46.83
N LYS A 599 7.43 32.64 46.10
CA LYS A 599 8.79 32.40 46.63
C LYS A 599 9.45 33.66 47.19
N GLU A 600 9.09 34.84 46.69
CA GLU A 600 9.63 36.13 47.16
C GLU A 600 9.00 36.61 48.48
N ILE A 601 7.84 36.10 48.89
CA ILE A 601 7.30 36.36 50.26
C ILE A 601 8.03 35.51 51.33
N SER A 602 8.85 34.53 50.95
CA SER A 602 9.60 33.70 51.91
C SER A 602 11.10 34.00 52.00
N LYS A 603 11.65 34.89 51.17
CA LYS A 603 13.06 35.31 51.18
C LYS A 603 13.23 36.69 50.53
N ALA A 604 12.88 37.74 51.27
CA ALA A 604 13.28 39.11 50.95
C ALA A 604 13.26 39.97 52.22
N GLU A 605 14.11 39.60 53.18
CA GLU A 605 14.91 40.59 53.91
C GLU A 605 16.29 40.54 53.27
N ASN A 606 16.74 41.70 52.77
CA ASN A 606 18.06 41.97 52.20
C ASN A 606 18.38 41.32 50.85
N ASP A 607 18.10 42.03 49.76
CA ASP A 607 19.13 42.31 48.75
C ASP A 607 18.62 43.33 47.72
N ASP A 608 19.42 44.37 47.49
CA ASP A 608 19.16 45.49 46.59
C ASP A 608 18.99 45.04 45.13
N PHE A 609 17.82 45.34 44.55
CA PHE A 609 17.55 45.16 43.13
C PHE A 609 18.23 46.27 42.31
N LYS A 610 19.18 45.90 41.45
CA LYS A 610 19.66 46.75 40.34
C LYS A 610 18.66 46.70 39.19
N GLU A 611 18.30 47.88 38.68
CA GLU A 611 17.51 48.05 37.46
C GLU A 611 18.24 47.49 36.23
N PRO A 612 17.50 46.94 35.24
CA PRO A 612 18.08 46.45 34.00
C PRO A 612 18.66 47.61 33.19
N THR A 613 19.84 47.38 32.60
CA THR A 613 20.56 48.39 31.82
C THR A 613 19.92 48.58 30.44
N GLU A 614 19.94 49.82 29.92
CA GLU A 614 19.32 50.22 28.64
C GLU A 614 19.72 49.36 27.43
N SER A 615 20.88 48.68 27.49
CA SER A 615 21.35 47.77 26.44
C SER A 615 20.48 46.50 26.28
N GLU A 616 19.81 46.03 27.35
CA GLU A 616 18.91 44.87 27.27
C GLU A 616 17.56 45.23 26.66
N ILE A 617 17.13 46.49 26.79
CA ILE A 617 15.87 47.00 26.22
C ILE A 617 16.02 47.20 24.70
N ASP A 618 17.21 47.58 24.23
CA ASP A 618 17.49 47.79 22.81
C ASP A 618 17.61 46.48 22.02
N TYR A 619 18.05 45.39 22.67
CA TYR A 619 18.15 44.08 22.03
C TYR A 619 16.78 43.48 21.68
N VAL A 620 15.77 43.74 22.50
CA VAL A 620 14.39 43.26 22.30
C VAL A 620 13.69 44.03 21.17
N LYS A 621 13.94 45.34 21.05
CA LYS A 621 13.41 46.17 19.95
C LYS A 621 14.01 45.83 18.59
N LYS A 622 15.27 45.39 18.56
CA LYS A 622 15.94 45.02 17.29
C LYS A 622 15.41 43.70 16.71
N TYR A 623 14.92 42.79 17.54
CA TYR A 623 14.34 41.52 17.10
C TYR A 623 12.88 41.63 16.66
N SER A 624 12.10 42.58 17.21
CA SER A 624 10.69 42.76 16.79
C SER A 624 10.57 43.30 15.37
N LYS A 625 11.56 44.10 14.91
CA LYS A 625 11.56 44.71 13.58
C LYS A 625 11.95 43.74 12.45
N PHE A 626 12.49 42.57 12.78
CA PHE A 626 12.88 41.54 11.80
C PHE A 626 11.74 40.57 11.45
N LEU A 627 10.58 40.69 12.12
CA LEU A 627 9.40 39.85 11.89
C LEU A 627 8.26 40.59 11.17
N GLU A 628 8.46 41.87 10.82
CA GLU A 628 7.48 42.69 10.12
C GLU A 628 7.88 43.03 8.66
N ASP A 629 9.02 42.51 8.20
CA ASP A 629 9.41 42.44 6.78
C ASP A 629 9.41 40.96 6.33
#